data_AF-A0A2E4C6D3-F1
#
_entry.id   AF-A0A2E4C6D3-F1
#
_cell.length_a   1.000
_cell.length_b   1.000
_cell.length_c   1.000
_cell.angle_alpha   90.00
_cell.angle_beta   90.00
_cell.angle_gamma   90.00
#
_symmetry.space_group_name_H-M   'P 1'
#
loop_
_entity.id
_entity.type
_entity.pdbx_description
1 polymer ?
#
loop_
_entity_poly.entity_id
_entity_poly.type
_entity_poly.pdbx_seq_one_letter_code
_entity_poly.pdbx_strand_id
1 'polypeptide(L)'
;MEGAYILPRIASLDKPLRLAVLISGSGSGLEALVNYQDTPRLHDTKLIISDNHNAKGLKYGYQKNINTKIISLPKITDKIEQRILHEELI
;
A
#
# COMPACT_ATOMS: atom_id res chain seq x y z
N MET A 1 -23.83 8.56 18.99
CA MET A 1 -22.77 9.17 19.81
C MET A 1 -21.47 8.95 19.06
N GLU A 2 -20.89 10.00 18.48
CA GLU A 2 -19.51 9.90 18.01
C GLU A 2 -18.62 9.69 19.23
N GLY A 3 -17.81 8.64 19.21
CA GLY A 3 -16.88 8.33 20.29
C GLY A 3 -15.82 9.42 20.42
N ALA A 4 -15.22 9.54 21.61
CA ALA A 4 -14.08 10.41 21.80
C ALA A 4 -12.96 10.06 20.81
N TYR A 5 -12.33 11.09 20.22
CA TYR A 5 -11.20 10.91 19.32
C TYR A 5 -10.07 10.16 20.02
N ILE A 6 -9.69 8.99 19.47
CA ILE A 6 -8.57 8.19 19.96
C ILE A 6 -7.32 8.65 19.23
N LEU A 7 -6.30 9.05 19.99
CA LEU A 7 -5.02 9.45 19.42
C LEU A 7 -4.39 8.31 18.59
N PRO A 8 -3.67 8.63 17.50
CA PRO A 8 -2.92 7.65 16.75
C PRO A 8 -1.94 6.90 17.66
N ARG A 9 -1.84 5.58 17.47
CA ARG A 9 -0.92 4.75 18.23
C ARG A 9 0.52 5.24 18.04
N ILE A 10 1.22 5.46 19.15
CA ILE A 10 2.66 5.73 19.14
C ILE A 10 3.41 4.45 18.76
N ALA A 11 4.31 4.55 17.78
CA ALA A 11 5.14 3.44 17.35
C ALA A 11 6.42 3.34 18.17
N SER A 12 6.91 2.11 18.35
CA SER A 12 8.23 1.81 18.94
C SER A 12 9.01 0.88 18.02
N LEU A 13 10.29 0.65 18.33
CA LEU A 13 11.10 -0.30 17.57
C LEU A 13 10.56 -1.74 17.70
N ASP A 14 10.06 -2.13 18.88
CA ASP A 14 9.46 -3.45 19.09
C ASP A 14 8.05 -3.57 18.48
N LYS A 15 7.34 -2.45 18.33
CA LYS A 15 5.98 -2.38 17.80
C LYS A 15 5.89 -1.25 16.75
N PRO A 16 6.51 -1.42 15.57
CA PRO A 16 6.53 -0.40 14.54
C PRO A 16 5.14 -0.16 13.96
N LEU A 17 4.92 1.00 13.36
CA LEU A 17 3.72 1.32 12.61
C LEU A 17 3.64 0.43 11.36
N ARG A 18 2.60 -0.40 11.27
CA ARG A 18 2.40 -1.28 10.13
C ARG A 18 1.79 -0.47 8.99
N LEU A 19 2.49 -0.40 7.86
CA LEU A 19 2.05 0.37 6.71
C LEU A 19 1.49 -0.55 5.62
N ALA A 20 0.42 -0.07 4.97
CA ALA A 20 -0.01 -0.53 3.66
C ALA A 20 0.26 0.60 2.65
N VAL A 21 0.94 0.29 1.55
CA VAL A 21 1.32 1.29 0.54
C VAL A 21 0.58 0.99 -0.75
N LEU A 22 -0.11 1.99 -1.29
CA LEU A 22 -0.85 1.90 -2.55
C LEU A 22 0.02 2.44 -3.68
N ILE A 23 0.12 1.71 -4.80
CA ILE A 23 0.90 2.10 -5.98
C ILE A 23 0.15 1.83 -7.28
N SER A 24 0.36 2.67 -8.30
CA SER A 24 -0.19 2.46 -9.64
C SER A 24 0.87 2.34 -10.75
N GLY A 25 2.14 2.59 -10.42
CA GLY A 25 3.20 2.80 -11.43
C GLY A 25 4.60 2.39 -10.98
N SER A 26 5.59 3.28 -11.17
CA SER A 26 7.02 2.97 -10.98
C SER A 26 7.39 2.61 -9.55
N GLY A 27 6.74 3.23 -8.56
CA GLY A 27 6.96 2.93 -7.14
C GLY A 27 8.25 3.49 -6.55
N SER A 28 8.81 4.59 -7.06
CA SER A 28 10.02 5.21 -6.48
C SER A 28 9.84 5.63 -5.02
N GLY A 29 8.65 6.12 -4.65
CA GLY A 29 8.31 6.41 -3.25
C GLY A 29 8.26 5.15 -2.38
N LEU A 30 7.73 4.04 -2.94
CA LEU A 30 7.77 2.74 -2.28
C LEU A 30 9.21 2.30 -2.07
N GLU A 31 10.04 2.32 -3.12
CA GLU A 31 11.46 1.97 -3.05
C GLU A 31 12.21 2.74 -1.95
N ALA A 32 12.06 4.06 -1.91
CA ALA A 32 12.66 4.89 -0.88
C ALA A 32 12.19 4.48 0.53
N LEU A 33 10.90 4.21 0.70
CA LEU A 33 10.32 3.79 1.98
C LEU A 33 10.88 2.43 2.44
N VAL A 34 10.89 1.42 1.56
CA VAL A 34 11.39 0.09 1.93
C VAL A 34 12.90 0.08 2.18
N ASN A 35 13.67 0.85 1.40
CA ASN A 35 15.11 0.97 1.62
C ASN A 35 15.41 1.70 2.94
N TYR A 36 14.59 2.68 3.31
CA TYR A 36 14.75 3.37 4.59
C TYR A 36 14.51 2.46 5.81
N GLN A 37 13.74 1.38 5.62
CA GLN A 37 13.52 0.31 6.61
C GLN A 37 14.70 -0.67 6.76
N ASP A 38 15.77 -0.55 5.96
CA ASP A 38 16.99 -1.37 6.12
C ASP A 38 17.81 -1.00 7.37
N THR A 39 17.38 0.03 8.09
CA THR A 39 17.89 0.43 9.41
C THR A 39 16.75 0.42 10.43
N PRO A 40 16.99 0.42 11.74
CA PRO A 40 15.91 0.46 12.73
C PRO A 40 14.98 1.67 12.51
N ARG A 41 13.69 1.37 12.27
CA ARG A 41 12.62 2.36 12.04
C ARG A 41 11.37 2.06 12.84
N LEU A 42 10.60 3.11 13.08
CA LEU A 42 9.31 3.05 13.77
C LEU A 42 8.15 2.72 12.81
N HIS A 43 8.44 2.29 11.59
CA HIS A 43 7.44 1.83 10.62
C HIS A 43 7.94 0.60 9.90
N ASP A 44 6.99 -0.20 9.43
CA ASP A 44 7.23 -1.46 8.75
C ASP A 44 6.15 -1.68 7.68
N THR A 45 6.55 -1.61 6.42
CA THR A 45 5.65 -1.87 5.29
C THR A 45 5.31 -3.35 5.23
N LYS A 46 4.06 -3.67 5.57
CA LYS A 46 3.55 -5.06 5.62
C LYS A 46 2.73 -5.44 4.40
N LEU A 47 2.21 -4.46 3.66
CA LEU A 47 1.33 -4.70 2.53
C LEU A 47 1.60 -3.67 1.43
N ILE A 48 1.65 -4.15 0.20
CA ILE A 48 1.62 -3.32 -1.00
C ILE A 48 0.36 -3.68 -1.78
N ILE A 49 -0.42 -2.67 -2.16
CA ILE A 49 -1.62 -2.84 -2.98
C ILE A 49 -1.38 -2.10 -4.29
N SER A 50 -1.64 -2.76 -5.42
CA SER A 50 -1.63 -2.10 -6.71
C SER A 50 -2.92 -2.28 -7.46
N ASP A 51 -3.34 -1.22 -8.13
CA ASP A 51 -4.46 -1.18 -9.06
C ASP A 51 -4.05 -1.64 -10.49
N ASN A 52 -2.78 -1.98 -10.69
CA ASN A 52 -2.17 -2.26 -11.98
C ASN A 52 -1.20 -3.45 -11.92
N HIS A 53 -1.55 -4.55 -12.58
CA HIS A 53 -0.71 -5.75 -12.68
C HIS A 53 0.68 -5.53 -13.31
N ASN A 54 0.85 -4.49 -14.11
CA ASN A 54 2.12 -4.15 -14.77
C ASN A 54 2.89 -3.04 -14.05
N ALA A 55 2.47 -2.65 -12.84
CA ALA A 55 3.18 -1.63 -12.07
C ALA A 55 4.63 -2.09 -11.79
N LYS A 56 5.62 -1.35 -12.31
CA LYS A 56 7.04 -1.65 -12.09
C LYS A 56 7.42 -1.66 -10.61
N GLY A 57 6.66 -0.95 -9.75
CA GLY A 57 6.87 -0.91 -8.32
C GLY A 57 6.60 -2.23 -7.60
N LEU A 58 5.84 -3.17 -8.19
CA LEU A 58 5.57 -4.48 -7.60
C LEU A 58 6.86 -5.27 -7.31
N LYS A 59 7.90 -5.06 -8.11
CA LYS A 59 9.22 -5.70 -7.93
C LYS A 59 9.81 -5.43 -6.53
N TYR A 60 9.59 -4.24 -5.97
CA TYR A 60 10.13 -3.87 -4.66
C TYR A 60 9.48 -4.68 -3.54
N GLY A 61 8.18 -4.97 -3.66
CA GLY A 61 7.48 -5.85 -2.73
C GLY A 61 8.02 -7.28 -2.80
N TYR A 62 8.19 -7.82 -4.00
CA TYR A 62 8.75 -9.16 -4.20
C TYR A 62 10.19 -9.28 -3.68
N GLN A 63 11.05 -8.32 -3.99
CA GLN A 63 12.45 -8.30 -3.56
C GLN A 63 12.62 -8.25 -2.03
N LYS A 64 11.72 -7.55 -1.34
CA LYS A 64 11.74 -7.40 0.13
C LYS A 64 10.82 -8.39 0.86
N ASN A 65 10.24 -9.39 0.15
CA ASN A 65 9.30 -10.37 0.69
C ASN A 65 8.08 -9.75 1.42
N ILE A 66 7.59 -8.62 0.90
CA ILE A 66 6.41 -7.95 1.45
C ILE A 66 5.16 -8.49 0.75
N ASN A 67 4.10 -8.75 1.52
CA ASN A 67 2.82 -9.19 0.98
C ASN A 67 2.33 -8.16 -0.05
N THR A 68 2.12 -8.60 -1.28
CA THR A 68 1.80 -7.74 -2.41
C THR A 68 0.50 -8.23 -3.05
N LYS A 69 -0.50 -7.35 -3.15
CA LYS A 69 -1.82 -7.64 -3.69
C LYS A 69 -2.09 -6.76 -4.91
N ILE A 70 -2.67 -7.36 -5.93
CA ILE A 70 -3.05 -6.67 -7.16
C ILE A 70 -4.56 -6.73 -7.26
N ILE A 71 -5.21 -5.57 -7.29
CA ILE A 71 -6.65 -5.39 -7.45
C ILE A 71 -6.85 -4.53 -8.70
N SER A 72 -6.72 -5.19 -9.87
CA SER A 72 -6.69 -4.51 -11.16
C SER A 72 -7.96 -3.69 -11.43
N LEU A 73 -7.79 -2.48 -11.96
CA LEU A 73 -8.93 -1.70 -12.46
C LEU A 73 -9.60 -2.40 -13.66
N PRO A 74 -10.94 -2.45 -13.72
CA PRO A 74 -11.67 -2.90 -14.91
C PRO A 74 -11.28 -2.09 -16.14
N LYS A 75 -11.20 -2.71 -17.33
CA LYS A 75 -10.83 -2.04 -18.58
C LYS A 75 -11.99 -1.26 -19.18
N ILE A 76 -12.36 -0.14 -18.55
CA ILE A 76 -13.49 0.71 -18.92
C ILE A 76 -12.99 2.14 -19.14
N THR A 77 -13.51 2.80 -20.19
CA THR A 77 -13.11 4.17 -20.56
C THR A 77 -13.75 5.20 -19.63
N ASP A 78 -15.03 5.02 -19.29
CA ASP A 78 -15.72 5.89 -18.32
C ASP A 78 -15.12 5.66 -16.92
N LYS A 79 -14.61 6.74 -16.33
CA LYS A 79 -13.96 6.73 -15.02
C LYS A 79 -14.94 6.52 -13.87
N ILE A 80 -16.19 6.97 -14.01
CA ILE A 80 -17.22 6.79 -12.99
C ILE A 80 -17.63 5.32 -12.96
N GLU A 81 -17.93 4.74 -14.13
CA GLU A 81 -18.29 3.33 -14.27
C GLU A 81 -17.14 2.40 -13.84
N GLN A 82 -15.90 2.72 -14.26
CA GLN A 82 -14.70 1.99 -13.83
C GLN A 82 -14.56 1.96 -12.30
N ARG A 83 -14.86 3.08 -11.62
CA ARG A 83 -14.79 3.18 -10.15
C ARG A 83 -15.84 2.31 -9.48
N ILE A 84 -17.10 2.42 -9.92
CA ILE A 84 -18.22 1.65 -9.37
C ILE A 84 -17.93 0.16 -9.46
N LEU A 85 -17.54 -0.32 -10.64
CA LEU A 85 -17.25 -1.73 -10.85
C LEU A 85 -16.00 -2.21 -10.09
N HIS A 86 -15.02 -1.35 -9.86
CA HIS A 86 -13.87 -1.69 -9.02
C HIS A 86 -14.25 -1.83 -7.55
N GLU A 87 -15.12 -0.93 -7.05
CA GLU A 87 -15.64 -0.98 -5.68
C GLU A 87 -16.50 -2.23 -5.44
N GLU A 88 -17.21 -2.75 -6.45
CA GLU A 88 -17.97 -4.01 -6.37
C GLU A 88 -17.12 -5.29 -6.31
N LEU A 89 -15.81 -5.23 -6.61
CA LEU A 89 -14.93 -6.39 -6.57
C LEU A 89 -14.45 -6.76 -5.14
N ILE A 90 -14.69 -5.90 -4.16
CA ILE A 90 -14.13 -5.96 -2.79
C ILE A 90 -15.26 -6.13 -1.78
#